data_AF-A0A6M8W3F5-F1
#
_entry.id   AF-A0A6M8W3F5-F1
#
_cell.length_a   1.000
_cell.length_b   1.000
_cell.length_c   1.000
_cell.angle_alpha   90.00
_cell.angle_beta   90.00
_cell.angle_gamma   90.00
#
_symmetry.space_group_name_H-M   'P 1'
#
loop_
_entity.id
_entity.type
_entity.pdbx_description
1 polymer ?
#
loop_
_entity_poly.entity_id
_entity_poly.type
_entity_poly.pdbx_seq_one_letter_code
_entity_poly.pdbx_strand_id
1 'polypeptide(L)'
;MKHMRQIGALFVLLGMLAAFALPLQKAQAQTAVTDEPPAIEEPVVKNADPLADDSYKSPYQDAPGVLQQTHFSDAEIDVLQSLAKRREALEKREKELATREALLNVAEAEVDNKISELKALRAEIEKLLGKQTDVQENRLRSLVKIYENMKPKEAATIMNTLEMGVLLDVIGRMSERRSAPILANMTPDRARAVTIRLAEQRKLPELNLPQK
;
A
#
# COMPACT_ATOMS: atom_id res chain seq x y z
N MET A 1 48.94 -14.60 -28.46
CA MET A 1 49.44 -13.27 -28.87
C MET A 1 48.21 -12.43 -29.20
N LYS A 2 47.82 -11.36 -28.50
CA LYS A 2 48.54 -10.31 -27.76
C LYS A 2 47.76 -9.95 -26.49
N HIS A 3 48.51 -9.76 -25.41
CA HIS A 3 48.13 -8.94 -24.26
C HIS A 3 48.23 -7.45 -24.61
N MET A 4 47.35 -6.62 -24.05
CA MET A 4 47.61 -5.20 -23.69
C MET A 4 46.38 -4.71 -22.89
N ARG A 5 46.35 -4.68 -21.55
CA ARG A 5 46.97 -3.74 -20.58
C ARG A 5 46.83 -2.26 -20.95
N GLN A 6 45.96 -1.55 -20.21
CA GLN A 6 46.11 -0.24 -19.53
C GLN A 6 44.96 -0.19 -18.48
N ILE A 7 45.07 0.00 -17.15
CA ILE A 7 45.83 0.85 -16.21
C ILE A 7 45.57 2.35 -16.38
N GLY A 8 44.97 2.94 -15.33
CA GLY A 8 44.87 4.39 -15.05
C GLY A 8 43.54 5.00 -15.50
N ALA A 9 42.80 5.82 -14.73
CA ALA A 9 43.15 6.55 -13.54
C ALA A 9 41.90 6.88 -12.71
N LEU A 10 42.07 6.77 -11.40
CA LEU A 10 41.27 7.37 -10.35
C LEU A 10 41.48 8.90 -10.42
N PHE A 11 40.43 9.69 -10.65
CA PHE A 11 40.48 11.14 -10.47
C PHE A 11 39.22 11.59 -9.72
N VAL A 12 39.42 11.77 -8.42
CA VAL A 12 38.55 12.57 -7.55
C VAL A 12 38.99 14.02 -7.74
N LEU A 13 38.09 14.90 -8.21
CA LEU A 13 38.12 16.29 -7.74
C LEU A 13 36.79 17.02 -7.95
N LEU A 14 36.37 17.58 -6.84
CA LEU A 14 35.29 18.49 -6.53
C LEU A 14 35.46 19.86 -7.20
N GLY A 15 34.39 20.38 -7.81
CA GLY A 15 34.10 21.83 -7.88
C GLY A 15 34.53 22.59 -9.13
N MET A 16 33.57 22.92 -10.01
CA MET A 16 33.30 24.23 -10.65
C MET A 16 32.18 24.00 -11.71
N LEU A 17 30.91 24.25 -11.42
CA LEU A 17 30.20 25.53 -11.62
C LEU A 17 30.39 26.17 -13.02
N ALA A 18 29.66 25.66 -14.01
CA ALA A 18 29.16 26.37 -15.20
C ALA A 18 28.16 25.44 -15.93
N ALA A 19 26.86 25.61 -15.68
CA ALA A 19 25.96 26.34 -16.57
C ALA A 19 25.79 25.69 -17.95
N PHE A 20 24.88 24.71 -18.05
CA PHE A 20 24.13 24.49 -19.29
C PHE A 20 22.66 24.25 -18.93
N ALA A 21 21.93 25.36 -19.01
CA ALA A 21 20.51 25.46 -18.78
C ALA A 21 19.74 24.95 -20.01
N LEU A 22 18.84 23.98 -19.82
CA LEU A 22 17.69 23.82 -20.72
C LEU A 22 16.56 24.71 -20.21
N PRO A 23 15.87 25.45 -21.09
CA PRO A 23 15.03 26.55 -20.67
C PRO A 23 13.71 26.03 -20.11
N LEU A 24 13.47 26.30 -18.82
CA LEU A 24 12.12 26.58 -18.37
C LEU A 24 11.63 27.78 -19.20
N GLN A 25 10.63 27.54 -20.05
CA GLN A 25 9.88 28.59 -20.70
C GLN A 25 9.21 29.42 -19.59
N LYS A 26 9.80 30.57 -19.27
CA LYS A 26 9.20 31.61 -18.43
C LYS A 26 7.92 32.07 -19.12
N ALA A 27 6.79 31.81 -18.47
CA ALA A 27 5.57 32.55 -18.66
C ALA A 27 5.89 34.05 -18.46
N GLN A 28 5.78 34.82 -19.54
CA GLN A 28 5.83 36.27 -19.47
C GLN A 28 4.49 36.77 -18.96
N ALA A 29 4.51 37.42 -17.81
CA ALA A 29 3.46 38.33 -17.40
C ALA A 29 3.55 39.60 -18.26
N GLN A 30 2.48 39.91 -19.00
CA GLN A 30 2.10 41.29 -19.27
C GLN A 30 0.58 41.40 -19.36
N THR A 31 0.11 42.42 -18.65
CA THR A 31 -1.25 42.79 -18.28
C THR A 31 -2.12 43.18 -19.48
N ALA A 32 -3.35 42.65 -19.51
CA ALA A 32 -4.53 43.38 -19.98
C ALA A 32 -5.75 42.83 -19.22
N VAL A 33 -6.44 43.72 -18.52
CA VAL A 33 -7.72 43.48 -17.86
C VAL A 33 -8.77 43.24 -18.93
N THR A 34 -9.51 42.15 -18.86
CA THR A 34 -10.88 42.04 -19.39
C THR A 34 -11.63 40.99 -18.57
N ASP A 35 -12.69 41.43 -17.90
CA ASP A 35 -13.70 40.59 -17.26
C ASP A 35 -14.38 39.72 -18.32
N GLU A 36 -14.26 38.39 -18.24
CA GLU A 36 -15.33 37.46 -18.69
C GLU A 36 -15.05 36.02 -18.23
N PRO A 37 -15.94 35.37 -17.47
CA PRO A 37 -15.84 33.93 -17.17
C PRO A 37 -16.19 33.07 -18.41
N PRO A 38 -15.56 31.89 -18.57
CA PRO A 38 -15.65 31.07 -19.77
C PRO A 38 -17.03 30.41 -19.92
N ALA A 39 -17.52 30.42 -21.17
CA ALA A 39 -18.72 29.75 -21.60
C ALA A 39 -18.65 28.24 -21.36
N ILE A 40 -19.59 27.73 -20.57
CA ILE A 40 -19.95 26.32 -20.51
C ILE A 40 -21.10 26.16 -21.51
N GLU A 41 -20.92 25.32 -22.53
CA GLU A 41 -22.00 24.94 -23.44
C GLU A 41 -23.06 24.15 -22.67
N GLU A 42 -24.21 24.79 -22.42
CA GLU A 42 -25.39 24.13 -21.89
C GLU A 42 -25.96 23.15 -22.93
N PRO A 43 -26.47 21.98 -22.52
CA PRO A 43 -27.21 21.12 -23.40
C PRO A 43 -28.45 21.87 -23.89
N VAL A 44 -28.61 21.98 -25.22
CA VAL A 44 -29.81 22.52 -25.85
C VAL A 44 -30.98 21.58 -25.55
N VAL A 45 -31.60 21.77 -24.39
CA VAL A 45 -32.96 21.35 -24.16
C VAL A 45 -33.81 22.33 -24.96
N LYS A 46 -34.42 21.84 -26.04
CA LYS A 46 -35.51 22.54 -26.71
C LYS A 46 -36.67 22.62 -25.71
N ASN A 47 -36.67 23.66 -24.90
CA ASN A 47 -37.85 24.10 -24.18
C ASN A 47 -38.80 24.69 -25.22
N ALA A 48 -39.52 23.82 -25.92
CA ALA A 48 -40.81 24.21 -26.44
C ALA A 48 -41.65 24.51 -25.21
N ASP A 49 -41.85 25.79 -24.90
CA ASP A 49 -42.82 26.22 -23.91
C ASP A 49 -44.16 25.58 -24.29
N PRO A 50 -44.72 24.67 -23.46
CA PRO A 50 -46.04 24.09 -23.73
C PRO A 50 -47.18 25.12 -23.60
N LEU A 51 -46.81 26.39 -23.33
CA LEU A 51 -47.70 27.52 -23.07
C LEU A 51 -47.47 28.68 -24.06
N ALA A 52 -46.69 28.49 -25.13
CA ALA A 52 -46.55 29.47 -26.22
C ALA A 52 -47.77 29.49 -27.18
N ASP A 53 -48.95 29.17 -26.65
CA ASP A 53 -50.22 29.47 -27.30
C ASP A 53 -50.75 30.76 -26.66
N ASP A 54 -50.68 31.86 -27.41
CA ASP A 54 -51.20 33.19 -27.06
C ASP A 54 -52.72 33.19 -26.78
N SER A 55 -53.39 32.03 -26.86
CA SER A 55 -54.82 31.87 -26.52
C SER A 55 -55.10 31.47 -25.06
N TYR A 56 -54.10 31.25 -24.20
CA TYR A 56 -54.35 31.01 -22.77
C TYR A 56 -54.72 32.30 -22.03
N LYS A 57 -56.02 32.63 -22.04
CA LYS A 57 -56.59 33.60 -21.08
C LYS A 57 -56.57 32.97 -19.70
N SER A 58 -55.61 33.40 -18.87
CA SER A 58 -55.65 33.10 -17.44
C SER A 58 -57.02 33.54 -16.88
N PRO A 59 -57.78 32.67 -16.20
CA PRO A 59 -59.12 32.97 -15.71
C PRO A 59 -59.15 34.03 -14.60
N TYR A 60 -58.00 34.63 -14.29
CA TYR A 60 -57.79 35.67 -13.28
C TYR A 60 -57.31 37.01 -13.87
N GLN A 61 -57.38 37.22 -15.20
CA GLN A 61 -56.97 38.49 -15.83
C GLN A 61 -57.83 39.69 -15.41
N ASP A 62 -59.08 39.46 -15.00
CA ASP A 62 -60.00 40.51 -14.53
C ASP A 62 -60.19 40.51 -13.00
N ALA A 63 -59.36 39.75 -12.27
CA ALA A 63 -59.33 39.89 -10.82
C ALA A 63 -58.86 41.32 -10.51
N PRO A 64 -59.61 42.13 -9.73
CA PRO A 64 -59.17 43.47 -9.39
C PRO A 64 -57.75 43.36 -8.85
N GLY A 65 -56.85 44.17 -9.41
CA GLY A 65 -55.46 44.29 -8.98
C GLY A 65 -55.41 44.75 -7.55
N VAL A 66 -55.68 43.85 -6.62
CA VAL A 66 -55.38 44.01 -5.23
C VAL A 66 -54.07 43.25 -5.10
N LEU A 67 -52.98 44.02 -5.06
CA LEU A 67 -51.98 43.71 -4.05
C LEU A 67 -52.75 43.76 -2.73
N GLN A 68 -53.45 42.66 -2.39
CA GLN A 68 -54.11 42.54 -1.11
C GLN A 68 -52.94 42.66 -0.16
N GLN A 69 -52.83 43.81 0.49
CA GLN A 69 -51.97 43.92 1.64
C GLN A 69 -52.54 42.87 2.58
N THR A 70 -51.89 41.70 2.59
CA THR A 70 -52.27 40.58 3.43
C THR A 70 -52.02 41.08 4.83
N HIS A 71 -53.06 41.63 5.43
CA HIS A 71 -53.11 41.94 6.84
C HIS A 71 -53.18 40.59 7.54
N PHE A 72 -52.02 39.99 7.75
CA PHE A 72 -51.88 38.81 8.59
C PHE A 72 -52.38 39.16 9.99
N SER A 73 -53.12 38.26 10.60
CA SER A 73 -53.43 38.38 12.03
C SER A 73 -52.14 38.20 12.84
N ASP A 74 -52.07 38.80 14.04
CA ASP A 74 -50.89 38.72 14.91
C ASP A 74 -50.46 37.25 15.18
N ALA A 75 -51.45 36.35 15.32
CA ALA A 75 -51.20 34.92 15.50
C ALA A 75 -50.55 34.24 14.27
N GLU A 76 -50.93 34.64 13.05
CA GLU A 76 -50.31 34.14 11.82
C GLU A 76 -48.87 34.67 11.68
N ILE A 77 -48.63 35.94 12.05
CA ILE A 77 -47.29 36.54 12.06
C ILE A 77 -46.38 35.78 13.03
N ASP A 78 -46.85 35.46 14.24
CA ASP A 78 -46.10 34.69 15.22
C ASP A 78 -45.73 33.28 14.71
N VAL A 79 -46.68 32.59 14.07
CA VAL A 79 -46.43 31.29 13.46
C VAL A 79 -45.39 31.39 12.36
N LEU A 80 -45.52 32.36 11.44
CA LEU A 80 -44.56 32.57 10.35
C LEU A 80 -43.15 32.89 10.87
N GLN A 81 -43.03 33.71 11.91
CA GLN A 81 -41.76 33.98 12.57
C GLN A 81 -41.16 32.72 13.22
N SER A 82 -41.99 31.89 13.87
CA SER A 82 -41.54 30.64 14.48
C SER A 82 -41.02 29.64 13.42
N LEU A 83 -41.69 29.57 12.26
CA LEU A 83 -41.28 28.73 11.14
C LEU A 83 -39.98 29.25 10.50
N ALA A 84 -39.84 30.57 10.33
CA ALA A 84 -38.61 31.17 9.84
C ALA A 84 -37.41 30.87 10.77
N LYS A 85 -37.57 31.05 12.08
CA LYS A 85 -36.54 30.70 13.09
C LYS A 85 -36.19 29.21 13.04
N ARG A 86 -37.19 28.34 12.90
CA ARG A 86 -36.96 26.90 12.81
C ARG A 86 -36.23 26.52 11.52
N ARG A 87 -36.56 27.15 10.40
CA ARG A 87 -35.87 26.96 9.12
C ARG A 87 -34.40 27.37 9.23
N GLU A 88 -34.10 28.54 9.77
CA GLU A 88 -32.72 28.99 9.98
C GLU A 88 -31.92 28.02 10.87
N ALA A 89 -32.53 27.53 11.95
CA ALA A 89 -31.91 26.56 12.83
C ALA A 89 -31.62 25.21 12.12
N LEU A 90 -32.51 24.78 11.23
CA LEU A 90 -32.31 23.57 10.42
C LEU A 90 -31.22 23.77 9.38
N GLU A 91 -31.22 24.88 8.63
CA GLU A 91 -30.19 25.21 7.64
C GLU A 91 -28.79 25.28 8.29
N LYS A 92 -28.70 25.81 9.51
CA LYS A 92 -27.43 25.81 10.28
C LYS A 92 -26.96 24.39 10.61
N ARG A 93 -27.87 23.52 11.07
CA ARG A 93 -27.55 22.12 11.39
C ARG A 93 -27.18 21.33 10.14
N GLU A 94 -27.88 21.54 9.04
CA GLU A 94 -27.59 20.89 7.76
C GLU A 94 -26.19 21.23 7.27
N LYS A 95 -25.80 22.52 7.31
CA LYS A 95 -24.43 22.94 6.99
C LYS A 95 -23.39 22.30 7.90
N GLU A 96 -23.65 22.26 9.21
CA GLU A 96 -22.75 21.61 10.17
C GLU A 96 -22.59 20.11 9.88
N LEU A 97 -23.68 19.40 9.61
CA LEU A 97 -23.65 17.98 9.26
C LEU A 97 -22.93 17.73 7.94
N ALA A 98 -23.21 18.53 6.90
CA ALA A 98 -22.54 18.43 5.60
C ALA A 98 -21.02 18.61 5.73
N THR A 99 -20.55 19.56 6.56
CA THR A 99 -19.12 19.72 6.82
C THR A 99 -18.51 18.52 7.56
N ARG A 100 -19.22 17.96 8.55
CA ARG A 100 -18.75 16.77 9.27
C ARG A 100 -18.68 15.55 8.37
N GLU A 101 -19.69 15.34 7.52
CA GLU A 101 -19.72 14.25 6.56
C GLU A 101 -18.57 14.36 5.56
N ALA A 102 -18.30 15.55 5.02
CA ALA A 102 -17.16 15.77 4.16
C ALA A 102 -15.82 15.43 4.84
N LEU A 103 -15.64 15.84 6.10
CA LEU A 103 -14.43 15.51 6.87
C LEU A 103 -14.31 14.01 7.16
N LEU A 104 -15.43 13.35 7.49
CA LEU A 104 -15.45 11.91 7.73
C LEU A 104 -15.10 11.13 6.46
N ASN A 105 -15.65 11.52 5.31
CA ASN A 105 -15.36 10.88 4.02
C ASN A 105 -13.87 11.00 3.66
N VAL A 106 -13.25 12.15 3.92
CA VAL A 106 -11.80 12.32 3.71
C VAL A 106 -11.01 11.42 4.67
N ALA A 107 -11.38 11.38 5.95
CA ALA A 107 -10.71 10.54 6.93
C ALA A 107 -10.84 9.04 6.61
N GLU A 108 -12.02 8.59 6.16
CA GLU A 108 -12.25 7.20 5.72
C GLU A 108 -11.37 6.85 4.53
N ALA A 109 -11.30 7.73 3.52
CA ALA A 109 -10.42 7.54 2.37
C ALA A 109 -8.94 7.49 2.77
N GLU A 110 -8.48 8.32 3.70
CA GLU A 110 -7.11 8.26 4.23
C GLU A 110 -6.82 6.94 4.95
N VAL A 111 -7.76 6.45 5.76
CA VAL A 111 -7.64 5.16 6.45
C VAL A 111 -7.58 4.00 5.46
N ASP A 112 -8.45 3.99 4.45
CA ASP A 112 -8.46 2.94 3.42
C ASP A 112 -7.16 2.93 2.60
N ASN A 113 -6.65 4.10 2.25
CA ASN A 113 -5.34 4.25 1.61
C ASN A 113 -4.24 3.67 2.50
N LYS A 114 -4.23 3.99 3.80
CA LYS A 114 -3.25 3.47 4.74
C LYS A 114 -3.33 1.95 4.89
N ILE A 115 -4.53 1.39 4.95
CA ILE A 115 -4.75 -0.05 5.01
C ILE A 115 -4.23 -0.73 3.74
N SER A 116 -4.46 -0.14 2.57
CA SER A 116 -3.97 -0.63 1.28
C SER A 116 -2.43 -0.64 1.25
N GLU A 117 -1.79 0.45 1.66
CA GLU A 117 -0.33 0.54 1.78
C GLU A 117 0.24 -0.53 2.73
N LEU A 118 -0.37 -0.70 3.90
CA LEU A 118 0.06 -1.70 4.88
C LEU A 118 -0.08 -3.13 4.36
N LYS A 119 -1.16 -3.43 3.63
CA LYS A 119 -1.35 -4.73 2.97
C LYS A 119 -0.29 -4.96 1.90
N ALA A 120 0.01 -3.95 1.08
CA ALA A 120 1.04 -4.04 0.05
C ALA A 120 2.43 -4.27 0.67
N LEU A 121 2.78 -3.53 1.71
CA LEU A 121 4.05 -3.69 2.42
C LEU A 121 4.16 -5.07 3.07
N ARG A 122 3.09 -5.56 3.71
CA ARG A 122 3.05 -6.91 4.28
C ARG A 122 3.30 -7.97 3.20
N ALA A 123 2.62 -7.87 2.06
CA ALA A 123 2.80 -8.82 0.96
C ALA A 123 4.23 -8.77 0.39
N GLU A 124 4.84 -7.59 0.33
CA GLU A 124 6.24 -7.44 -0.08
C GLU A 124 7.20 -8.10 0.93
N ILE A 125 7.00 -7.88 2.22
CA ILE A 125 7.80 -8.51 3.28
C ILE A 125 7.67 -10.03 3.22
N GLU A 126 6.44 -10.56 3.12
CA GLU A 126 6.19 -12.00 2.99
C GLU A 126 6.89 -12.57 1.74
N LYS A 127 6.85 -11.86 0.61
CA LYS A 127 7.55 -12.24 -0.62
C LYS A 127 9.07 -12.24 -0.46
N LEU A 128 9.64 -11.21 0.19
CA LEU A 128 11.07 -11.12 0.42
C LEU A 128 11.55 -12.22 1.38
N LEU A 129 10.80 -12.47 2.46
CA LEU A 129 11.09 -13.53 3.42
C LEU A 129 11.00 -14.92 2.78
N GLY A 130 9.97 -15.14 1.94
CA GLY A 130 9.83 -16.35 1.13
C GLY A 130 11.02 -16.57 0.20
N LYS A 131 11.39 -15.55 -0.60
CA LYS A 131 12.58 -15.61 -1.47
C LYS A 131 13.86 -15.91 -0.71
N GLN A 132 14.06 -15.26 0.44
CA GLN A 132 15.24 -15.48 1.26
C GLN A 132 15.30 -16.92 1.80
N THR A 133 14.16 -17.48 2.20
CA THR A 133 14.04 -18.87 2.65
C THR A 133 14.32 -19.83 1.50
N ASP A 134 13.74 -19.60 0.33
CA ASP A 134 13.92 -20.44 -0.86
C ASP A 134 15.38 -20.47 -1.33
N VAL A 135 16.06 -19.32 -1.35
CA VAL A 135 17.48 -19.23 -1.73
C VAL A 135 18.34 -20.01 -0.74
N GLN A 136 18.08 -19.89 0.56
CA GLN A 136 18.82 -20.63 1.59
C GLN A 136 18.57 -22.14 1.50
N GLU A 137 17.32 -22.56 1.36
CA GLU A 137 16.95 -23.97 1.19
C GLU A 137 17.53 -24.56 -0.10
N ASN A 138 17.53 -23.81 -1.21
CA ASN A 138 18.16 -24.25 -2.45
C ASN A 138 19.69 -24.38 -2.33
N ARG A 139 20.35 -23.44 -1.64
CA ARG A 139 21.79 -23.51 -1.38
C ARG A 139 22.12 -24.73 -0.52
N LEU A 140 21.36 -24.95 0.55
CA LEU A 140 21.56 -26.09 1.44
C LEU A 140 21.28 -27.43 0.73
N ARG A 141 20.21 -27.51 -0.06
CA ARG A 141 19.91 -28.69 -0.89
C ARG A 141 21.03 -28.98 -1.89
N SER A 142 21.64 -27.95 -2.45
CA SER A 142 22.79 -28.12 -3.35
C SER A 142 24.01 -28.67 -2.61
N LEU A 143 24.28 -28.19 -1.40
CA LEU A 143 25.34 -28.72 -0.54
C LEU A 143 25.08 -30.19 -0.18
N VAL A 144 23.85 -30.51 0.24
CA VAL A 144 23.42 -31.89 0.54
C VAL A 144 23.68 -32.79 -0.67
N LYS A 145 23.27 -32.39 -1.88
CA LYS A 145 23.51 -33.16 -3.11
C LYS A 145 24.99 -33.40 -3.40
N ILE A 146 25.85 -32.41 -3.16
CA ILE A 146 27.30 -32.55 -3.37
C ILE A 146 27.86 -33.64 -2.45
N TYR A 147 27.52 -33.59 -1.16
CA TYR A 147 27.98 -34.58 -0.19
C TYR A 147 27.34 -35.95 -0.39
N GLU A 148 26.06 -35.99 -0.78
CA GLU A 148 25.40 -37.24 -1.12
C GLU A 148 26.11 -37.93 -2.29
N ASN A 149 26.53 -37.20 -3.32
CA ASN A 149 27.19 -37.78 -4.50
C ASN A 149 28.70 -38.05 -4.31
N MET A 150 29.28 -37.62 -3.20
CA MET A 150 30.68 -37.89 -2.85
C MET A 150 30.86 -39.30 -2.29
N LYS A 151 32.09 -39.84 -2.32
CA LYS A 151 32.37 -41.12 -1.66
C LYS A 151 32.14 -40.99 -0.14
N PRO A 152 31.49 -41.97 0.51
CA PRO A 152 31.12 -41.85 1.92
C PRO A 152 32.30 -41.57 2.88
N LYS A 153 33.46 -42.17 2.61
CA LYS A 153 34.68 -41.97 3.41
C LYS A 153 35.26 -40.55 3.28
N GLU A 154 35.23 -39.98 2.07
CA GLU A 154 35.71 -38.62 1.81
C GLU A 154 34.75 -37.61 2.46
N ALA A 155 33.44 -37.80 2.29
CA ALA A 155 32.41 -36.97 2.92
C ALA A 155 32.51 -36.99 4.46
N ALA A 156 32.69 -38.16 5.06
CA ALA A 156 32.85 -38.31 6.51
C ALA A 156 34.09 -37.57 7.04
N THR A 157 35.19 -37.61 6.30
CA THR A 157 36.43 -36.90 6.65
C THR A 157 36.19 -35.40 6.74
N ILE A 158 35.49 -34.82 5.76
CA ILE A 158 35.12 -33.40 5.75
C ILE A 158 34.14 -33.10 6.88
N MET A 159 33.09 -33.91 7.05
CA MET A 159 32.06 -33.73 8.07
C MET A 159 32.57 -33.77 9.51
N ASN A 160 33.63 -34.55 9.78
CA ASN A 160 34.32 -34.54 11.08
C ASN A 160 34.96 -33.17 11.42
N THR A 161 35.22 -32.33 10.41
CA THR A 161 35.81 -30.98 10.60
C THR A 161 34.77 -29.88 10.68
N LEU A 162 33.53 -30.15 10.27
CA LEU A 162 32.45 -29.16 10.27
C LEU A 162 32.01 -28.82 11.70
N GLU A 163 31.47 -27.62 11.85
CA GLU A 163 30.79 -27.16 13.05
C GLU A 163 29.47 -27.92 13.23
N MET A 164 29.08 -28.17 14.49
CA MET A 164 28.00 -29.12 14.79
C MET A 164 26.65 -28.65 14.21
N GLY A 165 26.34 -27.35 14.24
CA GLY A 165 25.10 -26.83 13.66
C GLY A 165 24.97 -27.15 12.17
N VAL A 166 26.00 -26.80 11.39
CA VAL A 166 26.05 -27.05 9.94
C VAL A 166 25.99 -28.55 9.62
N LEU A 167 26.67 -29.38 10.41
CA LEU A 167 26.65 -30.82 10.24
C LEU A 167 25.24 -31.41 10.43
N LEU A 168 24.52 -30.96 11.45
CA LEU A 168 23.15 -31.39 11.71
C LEU A 168 22.19 -30.93 10.61
N ASP A 169 22.35 -29.70 10.11
CA ASP A 169 21.54 -29.17 9.02
C ASP A 169 21.68 -29.96 7.72
N VAL A 170 22.90 -30.39 7.40
CA VAL A 170 23.20 -31.19 6.20
C VAL A 170 22.74 -32.64 6.40
N ILE A 171 23.18 -33.32 7.46
CA ILE A 171 22.84 -34.74 7.70
C ILE A 171 21.33 -34.92 7.93
N GLY A 172 20.68 -34.00 8.64
CA GLY A 172 19.25 -34.07 8.94
C GLY A 172 18.36 -33.95 7.70
N ARG A 173 18.86 -33.33 6.63
CA ARG A 173 18.17 -33.19 5.33
C ARG A 173 18.57 -34.26 4.31
N MET A 174 19.58 -35.08 4.60
CA MET A 174 19.98 -36.20 3.76
C MET A 174 19.01 -37.38 3.89
N SER A 175 18.89 -38.16 2.83
CA SER A 175 18.18 -39.45 2.92
C SER A 175 18.96 -40.43 3.81
N GLU A 176 18.24 -41.22 4.62
CA GLU A 176 18.84 -42.20 5.54
C GLU A 176 19.80 -43.17 4.83
N ARG A 177 19.45 -43.57 3.60
CA ARG A 177 20.27 -44.44 2.75
C ARG A 177 21.63 -43.82 2.39
N ARG A 178 21.71 -42.49 2.23
CA ARG A 178 22.94 -41.78 1.88
C ARG A 178 23.73 -41.35 3.12
N SER A 179 23.06 -41.02 4.22
CA SER A 179 23.70 -40.60 5.47
C SER A 179 24.29 -41.76 6.27
N ALA A 180 23.65 -42.94 6.28
CA ALA A 180 24.13 -44.12 7.01
C ALA A 180 25.59 -44.51 6.71
N PRO A 181 26.02 -44.69 5.45
CA PRO A 181 27.41 -45.02 5.15
C PRO A 181 28.38 -43.88 5.47
N ILE A 182 27.93 -42.62 5.50
CA ILE A 182 28.77 -41.48 5.89
C ILE A 182 29.00 -41.51 7.41
N LEU A 183 27.93 -41.66 8.20
CA LEU A 183 28.01 -41.81 9.65
C LEU A 183 28.92 -42.98 10.06
N ALA A 184 28.86 -44.10 9.32
CA ALA A 184 29.72 -45.26 9.57
C ALA A 184 31.22 -44.99 9.33
N ASN A 185 31.56 -44.01 8.48
CA ASN A 185 32.95 -43.61 8.21
C ASN A 185 33.41 -42.41 9.06
N MET A 186 32.53 -41.85 9.91
CA MET A 186 32.87 -40.75 10.81
C MET A 186 33.64 -41.24 12.03
N THR A 187 34.22 -40.30 12.77
CA THR A 187 34.79 -40.63 14.08
C THR A 187 33.67 -41.06 15.05
N PRO A 188 33.89 -42.09 15.90
CA PRO A 188 32.85 -42.62 16.79
C PRO A 188 32.20 -41.55 17.68
N ASP A 189 33.00 -40.63 18.21
CA ASP A 189 32.52 -39.55 19.09
C ASP A 189 31.64 -38.56 18.33
N ARG A 190 32.03 -38.18 17.11
CA ARG A 190 31.23 -37.29 16.26
C ARG A 190 29.92 -37.94 15.83
N ALA A 191 29.95 -39.20 15.38
CA ALA A 191 28.75 -39.92 14.97
C ALA A 191 27.74 -40.06 16.12
N ARG A 192 28.23 -40.37 17.33
CA ARG A 192 27.42 -40.39 18.55
C ARG A 192 26.79 -39.03 18.83
N ALA A 193 27.59 -37.97 18.81
CA ALA A 193 27.12 -36.62 19.08
C ALA A 193 26.03 -36.18 18.10
N VAL A 194 26.23 -36.41 16.79
CA VAL A 194 25.21 -36.13 15.76
C VAL A 194 23.92 -36.89 16.02
N THR A 195 24.01 -38.18 16.33
CA THR A 195 22.83 -39.02 16.56
C THR A 195 22.01 -38.57 17.76
N ILE A 196 22.67 -38.20 18.87
CA ILE A 196 22.00 -37.66 20.07
C ILE A 196 21.29 -36.35 19.72
N ARG A 197 21.99 -35.43 19.07
CA ARG A 197 21.44 -34.10 18.71
C ARG A 197 20.28 -34.18 17.73
N LEU A 198 20.35 -35.07 16.73
CA LEU A 198 19.22 -35.30 15.81
C LEU A 198 18.00 -35.88 16.54
N ALA A 199 18.21 -36.75 17.54
CA ALA A 199 17.12 -37.27 18.36
C ALA A 199 16.51 -36.18 19.25
N GLU A 200 17.31 -35.27 19.80
CA GLU A 200 16.85 -34.11 20.55
C GLU A 200 16.05 -33.12 19.69
N GLN A 201 16.50 -32.81 18.47
CA GLN A 201 15.77 -31.92 17.55
C GLN A 201 14.39 -32.46 17.15
N ARG A 202 14.21 -33.78 17.14
CA ARG A 202 12.92 -34.42 16.85
C ARG A 202 11.98 -34.45 18.06
N LYS A 203 12.50 -34.28 19.27
CA LYS A 203 11.67 -34.09 20.46
C LYS A 203 11.21 -32.63 20.45
N LEU A 204 9.91 -32.43 20.22
CA LEU A 204 9.27 -31.12 20.31
C LEU A 204 9.73 -30.42 21.60
N PRO A 205 10.02 -29.10 21.56
CA PRO A 205 10.39 -28.37 22.76
C PRO A 205 9.30 -28.59 23.81
N GLU A 206 9.68 -29.12 24.97
CA GLU A 206 8.78 -29.24 26.11
C GLU A 206 8.36 -27.82 26.50
N LEU A 207 7.16 -27.43 26.07
CA LEU A 207 6.52 -26.20 26.51
C LEU A 207 6.19 -26.39 27.99
N ASN A 208 7.14 -26.02 28.85
CA ASN A 208 6.90 -25.82 30.27
C ASN A 208 5.97 -24.60 30.42
N LEU A 209 4.67 -24.83 30.24
CA LEU A 209 3.64 -23.88 30.57
C LEU A 209 3.57 -23.81 32.11
N PRO A 210 3.72 -22.62 32.72
CA PRO A 210 3.48 -22.48 34.15
C PRO A 210 2.03 -22.88 34.44
N GLN A 211 1.85 -23.92 35.26
CA GLN A 211 0.54 -24.27 35.78
C GLN A 211 0.07 -23.11 36.67
N LYS A 212 -1.09 -22.57 36.34
CA LYS A 212 -1.72 -21.44 37.02
C LYS A 212 -2.29 -21.84 38.37
#